data_AF-A0A2V8P504-F1
#
_entry.id   AF-A0A2V8P504-F1
#
_cell.length_a   1.000
_cell.length_b   1.000
_cell.length_c   1.000
_cell.angle_alpha   90.00
_cell.angle_beta   90.00
_cell.angle_gamma   90.00
#
_symmetry.space_group_name_H-M   'P 1'
#
loop_
_entity.id
_entity.type
_entity.pdbx_description
1 polymer ?
#
loop_
_entity_poly.entity_id
_entity_poly.type
_entity_poly.pdbx_seq_one_letter_code
_entity_poly.pdbx_strand_id
1 'polypeptide(L)' 'YIDRIEPEATGARIFYSRRSEGPNYRWCYEARLERWRSARMQSADLSPNELCMSNWKTVPSALQRSLIEHYLE' A
#
# COMPACT_ATOMS: atom_id res chain seq x y z
N TYR A 1 21.01 -0.37 6.63
CA TYR A 1 20.14 0.28 7.62
C TYR A 1 18.74 0.20 7.07
N ILE A 2 18.00 -0.88 7.37
CA ILE A 2 16.59 -0.96 6.97
C ILE A 2 15.84 -0.16 8.00
N ASP A 3 15.40 1.03 7.59
CA ASP A 3 14.53 1.89 8.37
C ASP A 3 13.24 1.12 8.62
N ARG A 4 13.16 0.50 9.80
CA ARG A 4 11.91 -0.05 10.31
C ARG A 4 11.03 1.16 10.54
N ILE A 5 10.24 1.53 9.53
CA ILE A 5 9.11 2.42 9.73
C ILE A 5 8.17 1.65 10.63
N GLU A 6 8.33 1.85 11.94
CA GLU A 6 7.40 1.43 12.95
C GLU A 6 6.01 1.81 12.45
N PRO A 7 5.01 0.92 12.53
CA PRO A 7 3.65 1.31 12.25
C PRO A 7 3.27 2.29 13.36
N GLU A 8 3.46 3.59 13.12
CA GLU A 8 2.88 4.63 13.96
C GLU A 8 1.38 4.36 13.98
N ALA A 9 0.99 3.78 15.12
CA ALA A 9 -0.28 3.17 15.40
C ALA A 9 -1.33 4.26 15.66
N THR A 10 -1.60 5.06 14.63
CA THR A 10 -2.57 6.14 14.71
C THR A 10 -3.46 6.13 13.47
N GLY A 11 -4.26 5.07 13.31
CA GLY A 11 -5.39 5.03 12.37
C GLY A 11 -5.06 5.13 10.88
N ALA A 12 -3.78 5.08 10.48
CA ALA A 12 -3.37 5.11 9.09
C ALA A 12 -3.88 3.85 8.38
N ARG A 13 -4.82 4.02 7.46
CA ARG A 13 -5.28 2.93 6.59
C ARG A 13 -4.12 2.52 5.69
N ILE A 14 -3.54 1.36 5.95
CA ILE A 14 -2.47 0.77 5.15
C ILE A 14 -3.11 -0.25 4.19
N PHE A 15 -2.72 -0.17 2.92
CA PHE A 15 -3.11 -1.14 1.90
C PHE A 15 -1.87 -1.69 1.19
N TYR A 16 -2.00 -2.90 0.65
CA TYR A 16 -0.93 -3.51 -0.12
C TYR A 16 -1.46 -3.84 -1.51
N SER A 17 -0.64 -3.63 -2.54
CA SER A 17 -0.97 -3.99 -3.92
C SER A 17 0.18 -4.74 -4.57
N ARG A 18 -0.16 -5.66 -5.46
CA ARG A 18 0.80 -6.38 -6.31
C ARG A 18 0.19 -6.55 -7.69
N ARG A 19 0.96 -6.26 -8.74
CA ARG A 19 0.56 -6.51 -10.13
C ARG A 19 1.19 -7.81 -10.60
N SER A 20 0.40 -8.87 -10.77
CA SER A 20 0.85 -10.21 -11.19
C SER A 20 2.13 -10.65 -10.45
N GLU A 21 3.20 -10.99 -11.16
CA GLU A 21 4.49 -11.38 -10.58
C GLU A 21 5.38 -10.20 -10.17
N GLY A 22 4.92 -8.96 -10.39
CA GLY A 22 5.66 -7.75 -10.07
C GLY A 22 5.89 -7.53 -8.57
N PRO A 23 6.65 -6.48 -8.22
CA PRO A 23 6.93 -6.14 -6.84
C PRO A 23 5.65 -5.76 -6.09
N ASN A 24 5.70 -5.96 -4.79
CA ASN A 24 4.64 -5.52 -3.89
C ASN A 24 4.83 -4.04 -3.56
N TYR A 25 3.72 -3.33 -3.36
CA TYR A 25 3.70 -1.94 -2.96
C TYR A 25 2.86 -1.79 -1.70
N ARG A 26 3.36 -0.97 -0.77
CA ARG A 26 2.64 -0.51 0.41
C ARG A 26 2.07 0.87 0.14
N TRP A 27 0.80 1.05 0.43
CA TRP A 27 0.07 2.29 0.31
C TRP A 27 -0.31 2.78 1.70
N CYS A 28 0.16 3.98 2.05
CA CYS A 28 -0.21 4.64 3.29
C CYS A 28 -0.98 5.91 2.97
N TYR A 29 -2.10 6.12 3.66
CA TYR A 29 -2.81 7.39 3.57
C TYR A 29 -2.12 8.45 4.43
N GLU A 30 -1.61 9.49 3.80
CA GLU A 30 -1.02 10.64 4.48
C GLU A 30 -2.11 11.68 4.71
N ALA A 31 -2.70 11.70 5.91
CA ALA A 31 -3.79 12.61 6.26
C ALA A 31 -3.41 14.09 6.12
N ARG A 32 -2.13 14.44 6.30
CA ARG A 32 -1.62 15.82 6.18
C ARG A 32 -1.70 16.36 4.75
N LEU A 33 -1.57 15.48 3.75
CA LEU A 33 -1.60 15.82 2.33
C LEU A 33 -2.89 15.32 1.65
N GLU A 34 -3.79 14.71 2.44
CA GLU A 34 -5.00 14.03 1.99
C GLU A 34 -4.77 13.07 0.81
N ARG A 35 -3.57 12.46 0.73
CA ARG A 35 -3.12 11.69 -0.43
C ARG A 35 -2.54 10.34 -0.04
N TRP A 36 -2.68 9.38 -0.94
CA TRP A 36 -2.04 8.08 -0.84
C TRP A 36 -0.59 8.12 -1.31
N ARG A 37 0.32 7.54 -0.53
CA ARG A 37 1.71 7.36 -0.92
C ARG A 37 2.03 5.90 -1.07
N SER A 38 2.67 5.56 -2.19
CA SER A 38 3.18 4.23 -2.44
C SER A 38 4.67 4.13 -2.11
N ALA A 39 5.05 2.98 -1.55
CA ALA A 39 6.43 2.57 -1.38
C ALA A 39 6.59 1.15 -1.91
N ARG A 40 7.64 0.90 -2.68
CA ARG A 40 7.97 -0.44 -3.17
C ARG A 40 8.53 -1.27 -2.03
N MET A 41 7.92 -2.42 -1.76
CA MET A 41 8.36 -3.37 -0.73
C MET A 41 9.25 -4.43 -1.37
N GLN A 42 10.27 -4.87 -0.64
CA GLN A 42 11.05 -6.06 -1.02
C GLN A 42 10.31 -7.30 -0.53
N SER A 43 10.44 -8.43 -1.23
CA SER A 43 9.76 -9.67 -0.88
C SER A 43 10.15 -10.21 0.51
N ALA A 44 11.33 -9.84 1.02
CA ALA A 44 11.80 -10.22 2.35
C ALA A 44 11.08 -9.45 3.48
N ASP A 45 10.55 -8.27 3.19
CA ASP A 45 9.83 -7.41 4.16
C ASP A 45 8.33 -7.72 4.24
N LEU A 46 7.84 -8.71 3.47
CA LEU A 46 6.43 -9.07 3.43
C LEU A 46 6.23 -10.46 4.00
N SER A 47 5.60 -10.51 5.17
CA SER A 47 5.06 -11.76 5.72
C SER A 47 3.74 -12.08 5.00
N PRO A 48 3.66 -13.14 4.18
CA PRO A 48 2.44 -13.48 3.44
C PRO A 48 1.24 -13.79 4.35
N ASN A 49 1.47 -14.12 5.62
CA ASN A 49 0.42 -14.31 6.63
C ASN A 49 -0.32 -13.01 7.03
N GLU A 50 0.18 -11.84 6.64
CA GLU A 50 -0.43 -10.55 6.99
C GLU A 50 -1.23 -9.95 5.82
N LEU A 51 -1.17 -10.55 4.64
CA LEU A 51 -1.82 -10.04 3.44
C LEU A 51 -3.18 -10.71 3.22
N CYS A 52 -4.25 -10.00 3.56
CA CYS A 52 -5.60 -10.43 3.23
C CYS A 52 -6.00 -9.92 1.83
N MET A 53 -6.51 -10.81 0.98
CA MET A 53 -7.06 -10.41 -0.31
C MET A 53 -8.27 -9.50 -0.09
N SER A 54 -8.12 -8.22 -0.45
CA SER A 54 -9.21 -7.25 -0.39
C SER A 54 -9.94 -7.19 -1.74
N ASN A 55 -11.26 -7.05 -1.69
CA ASN A 55 -12.05 -6.85 -2.90
C ASN A 55 -11.83 -5.41 -3.42
N TRP A 56 -11.65 -5.23 -4.73
CA TRP A 56 -11.52 -3.90 -5.32
C TRP A 56 -12.65 -2.94 -4.89
N LYS A 57 -13.86 -3.46 -4.73
CA LYS A 57 -15.03 -2.68 -4.29
C LYS A 57 -14.92 -2.14 -2.86
N THR A 58 -14.11 -2.77 -2.00
CA THR A 58 -13.89 -2.32 -0.61
C THR A 58 -12.70 -1.35 -0.49
N VAL A 59 -11.94 -1.16 -1.56
CA VAL A 59 -10.84 -0.19 -1.61
C VAL A 59 -11.41 1.23 -1.75
N PRO A 60 -10.97 2.21 -0.94
CA PRO A 60 -11.43 3.59 -1.04
C PRO A 60 -11.19 4.17 -2.44
N SER A 61 -12.16 4.95 -2.97
CA SER A 61 -12.08 5.52 -4.33
C SER A 61 -10.83 6.37 -4.57
N ALA A 62 -10.34 7.05 -3.54
CA ALA A 62 -9.08 7.81 -3.61
C ALA A 62 -7.86 6.90 -3.85
N LEU A 63 -7.82 5.74 -3.19
CA LEU A 63 -6.74 4.76 -3.39
C LEU A 63 -6.88 4.05 -4.73
N GLN A 64 -8.10 3.77 -5.18
CA GLN A 64 -8.34 3.23 -6.52
C GLN A 64 -7.76 4.14 -7.60
N ARG A 65 -7.99 5.45 -7.51
CA ARG A 65 -7.40 6.43 -8.43
C ARG A 65 -5.88 6.38 -8.41
N SER A 66 -5.26 6.44 -7.23
CA SER A 66 -3.80 6.39 -7.12
C SER A 66 -3.21 5.07 -7.64
N LEU A 67 -3.90 3.94 -7.45
CA LEU A 67 -3.50 2.65 -8.01
C LEU A 67 -3.58 2.65 -9.55
N ILE A 68 -4.67 3.19 -10.10
CA ILE A 68 -4.86 3.30 -11.55
C ILE A 68 -3.78 4.19 -12.16
N GLU A 69 -3.56 5.38 -11.61
CA GLU A 69 -2.50 6.30 -12.07
C GLU A 69 -1.12 5.63 -12.02
N HIS A 70 -0.79 4.99 -10.91
CA HIS A 70 0.51 4.35 -10.71
C HIS A 70 0.81 3.19 -11.65
N TYR A 71 -0.22 2.48 -12.15
CA TYR A 71 -0.04 1.33 -13.07
C TYR A 71 -0.33 1.67 -14.54
N LEU A 72 -0.85 2.87 -14.83
CA LEU A 72 -1.05 3.36 -16.20
C LEU A 72 0.18 4.08 -16.76
N GLU A 73 1.04 4.64 -15.90
CA GLU A 73 2.39 5.10 -16.26
C GLU A 73 3.33 3.92 -16.58
#